data_AF-A0A081DB46-F1
#
_entry.id   AF-A0A081DB46-F1
#
_cell.length_a   1.000
_cell.length_b   1.000
_cell.length_c   1.000
_cell.angle_alpha   90.00
_cell.angle_beta   90.00
_cell.angle_gamma   90.00
#
_symmetry.space_group_name_H-M   'P 1'
#
loop_
_entity.id
_entity.type
_entity.pdbx_description
1 polymer ?
#
loop_
_entity_poly.entity_id
_entity_poly.type
_entity_poly.pdbx_seq_one_letter_code
_entity_poly.pdbx_strand_id
1 'polypeptide(L)'
;MTVNDLVGTYKISGHNQDRPPQSSYRGILTLSLDQHDRIVALWQIGDDQVQQGVGFYKDHILVINFNYQSDAGVLFKGVVVYKCLTMDVLDGFWSEELGDPDYLGVEQAYRIKETDDLLN
;
A
#
# COMPACT_ATOMS: atom_id res chain seq x y z
N MET A 1 -8.39 1.85 -17.21
CA MET A 1 -7.45 2.52 -16.30
C MET A 1 -6.06 2.43 -16.89
N THR A 2 -5.29 3.49 -16.76
CA THR A 2 -3.86 3.56 -17.06
C THR A 2 -3.09 3.70 -15.75
N VAL A 3 -1.76 3.56 -15.80
CA VAL A 3 -0.91 3.77 -14.61
C VAL A 3 -1.04 5.21 -14.07
N ASN A 4 -1.24 6.20 -14.94
CA ASN A 4 -1.48 7.59 -14.56
C ASN A 4 -2.77 7.76 -13.76
N ASP A 5 -3.79 6.97 -14.06
CA ASP A 5 -5.06 7.02 -13.31
C ASP A 5 -4.87 6.59 -11.86
N LEU A 6 -3.78 5.91 -11.49
CA LEU A 6 -3.52 5.45 -10.11
C LEU A 6 -2.73 6.45 -9.26
N VAL A 7 -2.10 7.46 -9.88
CA VAL A 7 -1.33 8.48 -9.16
C VAL A 7 -2.26 9.26 -8.24
N GLY A 8 -1.87 9.42 -6.97
CA GLY A 8 -2.67 10.12 -5.96
C GLY A 8 -2.44 9.59 -4.55
N THR A 9 -3.21 10.14 -3.62
CA THR A 9 -3.14 9.81 -2.20
C THR A 9 -4.40 9.04 -1.78
N TYR A 10 -4.21 8.00 -0.97
CA TYR A 10 -5.25 7.07 -0.54
C TYR A 10 -5.22 6.93 0.98
N LYS A 11 -6.40 6.88 1.60
CA LYS A 11 -6.57 6.34 2.95
C LYS A 11 -6.52 4.82 2.86
N ILE A 12 -5.72 4.18 3.69
CA ILE A 12 -5.60 2.73 3.75
C ILE A 12 -6.05 2.18 5.10
N SER A 13 -6.61 0.97 5.05
CA SER A 13 -6.91 0.17 6.23
C SER A 13 -6.66 -1.29 5.90
N GLY A 14 -6.00 -2.00 6.81
CA GLY A 14 -5.62 -3.38 6.58
C GLY A 14 -5.46 -4.20 7.84
N HIS A 15 -5.09 -5.45 7.64
CA HIS A 15 -4.74 -6.39 8.69
C HIS A 15 -3.35 -6.99 8.38
N ASN A 16 -2.58 -7.23 9.42
CA ASN A 16 -1.21 -7.73 9.31
C ASN A 16 -1.16 -9.22 8.95
N GLN A 17 0.01 -9.65 8.49
CA GLN A 17 0.34 -11.05 8.21
C GLN A 17 0.57 -11.83 9.51
N ASP A 18 -0.47 -11.96 10.33
CA ASP A 18 -0.43 -12.64 11.62
C ASP A 18 -1.60 -13.60 11.83
N ARG A 19 -1.48 -14.42 12.87
CA ARG A 19 -2.48 -15.42 13.22
C ARG A 19 -3.78 -14.73 13.70
N PRO A 20 -4.97 -15.23 13.34
CA PRO A 20 -6.23 -14.68 13.83
C PRO A 20 -6.34 -14.64 15.37
N PRO A 21 -6.91 -13.56 15.95
CA PRO A 21 -7.44 -12.38 15.27
C PRO A 21 -6.32 -11.45 14.77
N GLN A 22 -6.39 -11.06 13.50
CA GLN A 22 -5.31 -10.30 12.88
C GLN A 22 -5.26 -8.87 13.41
N SER A 23 -4.06 -8.36 13.67
CA SER A 23 -3.88 -6.97 14.10
C SER A 23 -4.18 -6.01 12.96
N SER A 24 -5.01 -4.99 13.22
CA SER A 24 -5.43 -4.02 12.21
C SER A 24 -4.53 -2.78 12.20
N TYR A 25 -4.37 -2.17 11.03
CA TYR A 25 -3.68 -0.90 10.87
C TYR A 25 -4.44 0.06 9.95
N ARG A 26 -4.06 1.34 10.02
CA ARG A 26 -4.53 2.40 9.13
C ARG A 26 -3.37 3.31 8.77
N GLY A 27 -3.51 4.01 7.64
CA GLY A 27 -2.47 4.90 7.17
C GLY A 27 -2.84 5.66 5.92
N ILE A 28 -1.82 6.22 5.30
CA ILE A 28 -1.88 6.92 4.01
C ILE A 28 -0.93 6.23 3.04
N LEU A 29 -1.41 5.98 1.82
CA LEU A 29 -0.60 5.54 0.68
C LEU A 29 -0.55 6.66 -0.35
N THR A 30 0.65 7.11 -0.71
CA THR A 30 0.88 8.02 -1.83
C THR A 30 1.49 7.23 -2.99
N LEU A 31 0.84 7.28 -4.15
CA LEU A 31 1.33 6.71 -5.41
C LEU A 31 1.75 7.82 -6.37
N SER A 32 2.96 7.73 -6.90
CA SER A 32 3.50 8.60 -7.94
C SER A 32 4.19 7.77 -9.04
N LEU A 33 4.69 8.45 -10.07
CA LEU A 33 5.46 7.82 -11.15
C LEU A 33 6.89 8.35 -11.17
N ASP A 34 7.83 7.47 -11.48
CA ASP A 34 9.19 7.89 -11.85
C ASP A 34 9.29 8.24 -13.34
N GLN A 35 10.49 8.60 -13.78
CA GLN A 35 10.79 8.96 -15.18
C GLN A 35 10.57 7.84 -16.22
N HIS A 36 10.24 6.61 -15.77
CA HIS A 36 9.99 5.44 -16.61
C HIS A 36 8.55 4.91 -16.46
N ASP A 37 7.64 5.72 -15.93
CA ASP A 37 6.25 5.35 -15.65
C ASP A 37 6.11 4.15 -14.69
N ARG A 38 7.12 3.90 -13.84
CA ARG A 38 7.02 2.92 -12.76
C ARG A 38 6.36 3.56 -11.55
N ILE A 39 5.54 2.79 -10.85
CA ILE A 39 4.89 3.26 -9.62
C ILE A 39 5.95 3.40 -8.53
N VAL A 40 5.98 4.56 -7.89
CA VAL A 40 6.68 4.82 -6.63
C VAL A 40 5.62 4.96 -5.55
N ALA A 41 5.74 4.18 -4.48
CA ALA A 41 4.78 4.13 -3.40
C ALA A 41 5.43 4.53 -2.08
N LEU A 42 4.71 5.35 -1.32
CA LEU A 42 5.09 5.75 0.03
C LEU A 42 3.91 5.51 0.97
N TRP A 43 4.12 4.69 1.99
CA TRP A 43 3.16 4.44 3.05
C TRP A 43 3.57 5.20 4.30
N GLN A 44 2.57 5.81 4.95
CA GLN A 44 2.64 6.29 6.33
C GLN A 44 1.64 5.47 7.14
N ILE A 45 2.11 4.53 7.97
CA ILE A 45 1.27 3.69 8.83
C ILE A 45 1.32 4.23 10.25
N GLY A 46 0.14 4.47 10.84
CA GLY A 46 0.06 5.18 12.12
C GLY A 46 0.74 6.55 12.04
N ASP A 47 1.39 6.96 13.14
CA ASP A 47 2.00 8.28 13.24
C ASP A 47 3.45 8.32 12.70
N ASP A 48 4.20 7.22 12.80
CA ASP A 48 5.66 7.27 12.62
C ASP A 48 6.23 6.25 11.61
N GLN A 49 5.48 5.22 11.22
CA GLN A 49 6.05 4.14 10.40
C GLN A 49 5.97 4.49 8.90
N VAL A 50 7.14 4.78 8.32
CA VAL A 50 7.29 5.03 6.89
C VAL A 50 7.71 3.74 6.17
N GLN A 51 7.02 3.41 5.09
CA GLN A 51 7.43 2.34 4.16
C GLN A 51 7.49 2.88 2.74
N GLN A 52 8.34 2.29 1.90
CA GLN A 52 8.49 2.73 0.51
C GLN A 52 8.59 1.55 -0.43
N GLY A 53 8.21 1.75 -1.69
CA GLY A 53 8.24 0.69 -2.68
C GLY A 53 8.25 1.17 -4.11
N VAL A 54 8.63 0.26 -5.01
CA VAL A 54 8.58 0.47 -6.46
C VAL A 54 7.85 -0.69 -7.10
N GLY A 55 6.99 -0.37 -8.06
CA GLY A 55 6.06 -1.31 -8.65
C GLY A 55 5.75 -1.04 -10.11
N PHE A 56 4.88 -1.90 -10.65
CA PHE A 56 4.36 -1.80 -11.99
C PHE A 56 2.87 -2.15 -12.01
N TYR A 57 2.17 -1.61 -12.99
CA TYR A 57 0.75 -1.81 -13.20
C TYR A 57 0.50 -2.50 -14.54
N LYS A 58 -0.36 -3.53 -14.53
CA LYS A 58 -0.84 -4.18 -15.75
C LYS A 58 -2.18 -4.87 -15.50
N ASP A 59 -3.10 -4.77 -16.45
CA ASP A 59 -4.38 -5.52 -16.45
C ASP A 59 -5.16 -5.39 -15.14
N HIS A 60 -5.28 -4.17 -14.60
CA HIS A 60 -5.94 -3.89 -13.31
C HIS A 60 -5.25 -4.48 -12.08
N ILE A 61 -4.02 -4.93 -12.21
CA ILE A 61 -3.19 -5.42 -11.13
C ILE A 61 -2.01 -4.47 -10.93
N LEU A 62 -1.85 -3.98 -9.71
CA LEU A 62 -0.70 -3.21 -9.27
C LEU A 62 0.15 -4.10 -8.35
N VAL A 63 1.42 -4.29 -8.70
CA VAL A 63 2.38 -5.06 -7.89
C VAL A 63 3.47 -4.11 -7.42
N ILE A 64 3.73 -4.05 -6.12
CA ILE A 64 4.78 -3.21 -5.55
C ILE A 64 5.66 -4.04 -4.62
N ASN A 65 6.98 -3.99 -4.87
CA ASN A 65 7.96 -4.47 -3.91
C ASN A 65 8.22 -3.34 -2.92
N PHE A 66 7.99 -3.58 -1.64
CA PHE A 66 8.15 -2.60 -0.58
C PHE A 66 9.23 -3.01 0.42
N ASN A 67 9.73 -2.03 1.16
CA ASN A 67 10.61 -2.22 2.29
C ASN A 67 10.42 -1.11 3.33
N TYR A 68 10.78 -1.42 4.58
CA TYR A 68 10.85 -0.45 5.67
C TYR A 68 11.89 -0.90 6.69
N GLN A 69 12.31 0.03 7.54
CA GLN A 69 13.26 -0.23 8.61
C GLN A 69 12.56 -0.08 9.95
N SER A 70 12.78 -1.03 10.87
CA SER A 70 12.34 -0.88 12.27
C SER A 70 13.26 0.07 13.05
N ASP A 71 12.82 0.49 14.23
CA ASP A 71 13.62 1.30 15.17
C ASP A 71 14.95 0.63 15.55
N ALA A 72 14.99 -0.70 15.54
CA ALA A 72 16.20 -1.49 15.80
C ALA A 72 17.14 -1.58 14.58
N GLY A 73 16.79 -0.96 13.45
CA GLY A 73 17.58 -0.96 12.23
C GLY A 73 17.39 -2.19 11.34
N VAL A 74 16.48 -3.11 11.69
CA VAL A 74 16.19 -4.30 10.88
C VAL A 74 15.40 -3.90 9.65
N LEU A 75 15.88 -4.33 8.47
CA LEU A 75 15.23 -4.09 7.18
C LEU A 75 14.25 -5.21 6.87
N PHE A 76 13.00 -4.83 6.65
CA PHE A 76 11.92 -5.72 6.23
C PHE A 76 11.58 -5.48 4.77
N LYS A 77 11.19 -6.54 4.06
CA LYS A 77 10.88 -6.52 2.63
C LYS A 77 9.66 -7.37 2.36
N GLY A 78 8.85 -6.94 1.41
CA GLY A 78 7.67 -7.68 1.02
C GLY A 78 7.16 -7.27 -0.35
N VAL A 79 6.06 -7.91 -0.73
CA VAL A 79 5.34 -7.62 -1.97
C VAL A 79 3.88 -7.41 -1.62
N VAL A 80 3.31 -6.32 -2.13
CA VAL A 80 1.87 -6.08 -2.12
C VAL A 80 1.34 -6.17 -3.54
N VAL A 81 0.16 -6.78 -3.67
CA VAL A 81 -0.60 -6.89 -4.90
C VAL A 81 -1.97 -6.27 -4.66
N TYR A 82 -2.33 -5.27 -5.46
CA TYR A 82 -3.67 -4.72 -5.49
C TYR A 82 -4.39 -5.10 -6.77
N LYS A 83 -5.65 -5.46 -6.62
CA LYS A 83 -6.65 -5.39 -7.67
C LYS A 83 -7.23 -3.97 -7.69
N CYS A 84 -6.98 -3.23 -8.76
CA CYS A 84 -7.51 -1.89 -8.99
C CYS A 84 -8.96 -2.00 -9.48
N LEU A 85 -9.92 -1.96 -8.55
CA LEU A 85 -11.36 -2.07 -8.85
C LEU A 85 -11.84 -0.83 -9.63
N THR A 86 -11.42 0.35 -9.17
CA THR A 86 -11.60 1.63 -9.86
C THR A 86 -10.31 2.46 -9.69
N MET A 87 -10.27 3.66 -10.28
CA MET A 87 -9.16 4.60 -10.02
C MET A 87 -9.11 5.07 -8.56
N ASP A 88 -10.21 4.88 -7.82
CA ASP A 88 -10.37 5.37 -6.45
C ASP A 88 -10.33 4.25 -5.41
N VAL A 89 -10.42 2.98 -5.81
CA VAL A 89 -10.56 1.83 -4.91
C VAL A 89 -9.62 0.71 -5.30
N LEU A 90 -8.69 0.40 -4.38
CA LEU A 90 -7.74 -0.69 -4.50
C LEU A 90 -8.03 -1.73 -3.41
N ASP A 91 -8.07 -3.00 -3.81
CA ASP A 91 -8.29 -4.13 -2.91
C ASP A 91 -7.08 -5.06 -3.02
N GLY A 92 -6.31 -5.17 -1.94
CA GLY A 92 -4.98 -5.75 -1.98
C GLY A 92 -4.68 -6.72 -0.85
N PHE A 93 -3.60 -7.46 -1.08
CA PHE A 93 -3.02 -8.38 -0.11
C PHE A 93 -1.49 -8.36 -0.26
N TRP A 94 -0.79 -8.73 0.81
CA TRP A 94 0.66 -8.65 0.85
C TRP A 94 1.28 -9.74 1.71
N SER A 95 2.56 -9.97 1.47
CA SER A 95 3.41 -10.84 2.27
C SER A 95 4.77 -10.18 2.46
N GLU A 96 5.28 -10.26 3.69
CA GLU A 96 6.64 -9.93 4.08
C GLU A 96 7.50 -11.21 4.14
N GLU A 97 8.79 -11.08 3.82
CA GLU A 97 9.77 -12.18 3.81
C GLU A 97 9.95 -12.84 5.19
N LEU A 98 9.85 -12.05 6.27
CA LEU A 98 10.04 -12.52 7.65
C LEU A 98 8.70 -12.78 8.37
N GLY A 99 7.57 -12.57 7.70
CA GLY A 99 6.24 -12.81 8.24
C GLY A 99 5.89 -14.31 8.30
N ASP A 100 4.79 -14.62 8.97
CA ASP A 100 4.29 -16.00 9.06
C ASP A 100 3.72 -16.45 7.69
N PRO A 101 4.35 -17.45 7.02
CA PRO A 101 3.97 -17.84 5.66
C PRO A 101 2.58 -18.50 5.55
N ASP A 102 1.97 -18.88 6.67
CA ASP A 102 0.62 -19.45 6.69
C ASP A 102 -0.48 -18.38 6.53
N TYR A 103 -0.11 -17.10 6.60
CA TYR A 103 -1.04 -15.97 6.52
C TYR A 103 -0.61 -14.93 5.48
N LEU A 104 -1.56 -14.09 5.08
CA LEU A 104 -1.35 -12.91 4.24
C LEU A 104 -1.90 -11.69 4.96
N GLY A 105 -1.20 -10.56 4.82
CA GLY A 105 -1.78 -9.27 5.14
C GLY A 105 -2.79 -8.87 4.07
N VAL A 106 -3.79 -8.08 4.45
CA VAL A 106 -4.82 -7.56 3.54
C VAL A 106 -4.93 -6.06 3.71
N GLU A 107 -5.24 -5.35 2.63
CA GLU A 107 -5.34 -3.89 2.64
C GLU A 107 -6.37 -3.39 1.64
N GLN A 108 -7.14 -2.39 2.04
CA GLN A 108 -7.98 -1.62 1.14
C GLN A 108 -7.50 -0.17 1.10
N ALA A 109 -7.47 0.40 -0.10
CA ALA A 109 -7.09 1.79 -0.32
C ALA A 109 -8.23 2.57 -1.00
N TYR A 110 -8.57 3.72 -0.43
CA TYR A 110 -9.60 4.62 -0.94
C TYR A 110 -9.00 5.99 -1.23
N ARG A 111 -9.11 6.46 -2.48
CA ARG A 111 -8.52 7.74 -2.90
C ARG A 111 -9.14 8.90 -2.13
N ILE A 112 -8.29 9.80 -1.65
CA ILE A 112 -8.70 11.08 -1.07
C ILE A 112 -9.01 12.04 -2.21
N LYS A 113 -10.22 12.61 -2.22
CA LYS A 113 -10.63 13.65 -3.16
C LYS A 113 -10.56 14.99 -2.45
N GLU A 114 -10.10 16.05 -3.10
CA GLU A 114 -9.96 17.39 -2.49
C GLU A 114 -11.25 17.95 -1.86
N THR A 115 -12.42 17.43 -2.23
CA THR A 115 -13.70 17.77 -1.59
C THR A 115 -13.89 17.21 -0.18
N ASP A 116 -13.09 16.23 0.27
CA ASP A 116 -13.17 15.68 1.63
C ASP A 116 -12.66 16.66 2.70
N ASP A 117 -11.80 17.61 2.34
CA ASP A 117 -11.24 18.60 3.29
C ASP A 117 -12.16 19.82 3.51
N LEU A 118 -13.22 19.99 2.72
CA LEU A 118 -14.15 21.11 2.81
C LEU A 118 -15.38 20.84 3.70
N LEU A 119 -15.43 19.67 4.35
CA LEU A 119 -16.57 19.24 5.18
C LEU A 119 -16.25 19.16 6.69
N ASN A 120 -15.13 19.72 7.14
CA ASN A 120 -14.82 19.87 8.57
C ASN A 120 -14.99 21.31 9.05
#